data_AF-A0A354Z052-F1
#
_entry.id   AF-A0A354Z052-F1
#
_cell.length_a   1.000
_cell.length_b   1.000
_cell.length_c   1.000
_cell.angle_alpha   90.00
_cell.angle_beta   90.00
_cell.angle_gamma   90.00
#
_symmetry.space_group_name_H-M   'P 1'
#
loop_
_entity.id
_entity.type
_entity.pdbx_description
1 polymer ?
#
loop_
_entity_poly.entity_id
_entity_poly.type
_entity_poly.pdbx_seq_one_letter_code
_entity_poly.pdbx_strand_id
1 'polypeptide(L)'
;MLVYDALFYAGFVLAGWWLIELGLIARQRSIPLHAAAPLGLALACVLSNAGLADTAIGLHIRLHFSRPALEQAVAERASREPIHLPDDDRRRRIGAFLVDTWRLPCRPDQPWLWLGRPFGAGTGINRALIRSQQAVPDSPDSASLRVLDLGHGWWLAYQNPNAWFRPGGPAYGHNGPCRPGSTLSRHREGLDFIADPSRDSHH
;
A
#
# COMPACT_ATOMS: atom_id res chain seq x y z
N MET A 1 5.94 -6.73 15.30
CA MET A 1 6.03 -7.39 13.97
C MET A 1 5.34 -8.76 13.96
N LEU A 2 5.60 -9.64 14.93
CA LEU A 2 5.08 -11.02 14.98
C LEU A 2 3.54 -11.18 14.95
N VAL A 3 2.77 -10.27 15.56
CA VAL A 3 1.31 -10.42 15.68
C VAL A 3 0.58 -10.27 14.35
N TYR A 4 1.00 -9.33 13.49
CA TYR A 4 0.31 -9.11 12.22
C TYR A 4 0.56 -10.26 11.23
N ASP A 5 1.80 -10.75 11.16
CA ASP A 5 2.12 -11.93 10.35
C ASP A 5 1.37 -13.16 10.88
N ALA A 6 1.31 -13.36 12.19
CA ALA A 6 0.52 -14.43 12.79
C ALA A 6 -0.97 -14.33 12.41
N LEU A 7 -1.57 -13.13 12.44
CA LEU A 7 -2.96 -12.92 12.02
C LEU A 7 -3.16 -13.13 10.52
N PHE A 8 -2.22 -12.69 9.69
CA PHE A 8 -2.25 -12.90 8.25
C PHE A 8 -2.20 -14.38 7.90
N TYR A 9 -1.25 -15.13 8.45
CA TYR A 9 -1.13 -16.58 8.23
C TYR A 9 -2.27 -17.36 8.88
N ALA A 10 -2.76 -16.95 10.06
CA ALA A 10 -3.96 -17.52 10.65
C ALA A 10 -5.16 -17.40 9.70
N GLY A 11 -5.29 -16.29 8.97
CA GLY A 11 -6.31 -16.13 7.94
C GLY A 11 -6.25 -17.22 6.85
N PHE A 12 -5.06 -17.56 6.34
CA PHE A 12 -4.89 -18.64 5.36
C PHE A 12 -5.17 -20.02 5.95
N VAL A 13 -4.72 -20.29 7.18
CA VAL A 13 -4.97 -21.56 7.88
C VAL A 13 -6.47 -21.73 8.13
N LEU A 14 -7.15 -20.68 8.58
CA LEU A 14 -8.59 -20.67 8.78
C LEU A 14 -9.36 -20.82 7.47
N ALA A 15 -8.89 -20.20 6.37
CA ALA A 15 -9.49 -20.38 5.05
C ALA A 15 -9.29 -21.80 4.51
N GLY A 16 -8.10 -22.39 4.70
CA GLY A 16 -7.83 -23.78 4.34
C GLY A 16 -8.69 -24.76 5.15
N TRP A 17 -8.78 -24.55 6.46
CA TRP A 17 -9.68 -25.30 7.34
C TRP A 17 -11.14 -25.18 6.88
N TRP A 18 -11.57 -23.97 6.52
CA TRP A 18 -12.92 -23.71 6.03
C TRP A 18 -13.23 -24.51 4.76
N LEU A 19 -12.29 -24.60 3.80
CA LEU A 19 -12.48 -25.40 2.58
C LEU A 19 -12.62 -26.90 2.89
N ILE A 20 -11.90 -27.40 3.89
CA ILE A 20 -11.99 -28.80 4.35
C ILE A 20 -13.37 -29.06 4.95
N GLU A 21 -13.82 -28.21 5.87
CA GLU A 21 -15.14 -28.31 6.50
C GLU A 21 -16.25 -28.24 5.46
N LEU A 22 -16.14 -27.35 4.47
CA LEU A 22 -17.12 -27.22 3.39
C LEU A 22 -17.18 -28.49 2.51
N GLY A 23 -16.04 -29.12 2.26
CA GLY A 23 -15.97 -30.41 1.57
C GLY A 23 -16.59 -31.57 2.36
N LEU A 24 -16.44 -31.58 3.68
CA LEU A 24 -17.08 -32.56 4.57
C LEU A 24 -18.60 -32.34 4.63
N ILE A 25 -19.01 -31.08 4.73
CA ILE A 25 -20.41 -30.62 4.72
C ILE A 25 -21.13 -30.97 3.43
N ALA A 26 -20.49 -30.74 2.27
CA ALA A 26 -21.07 -31.07 0.96
C ALA A 26 -21.34 -32.57 0.79
N ARG A 27 -20.69 -33.42 1.58
CA ARG A 27 -20.93 -34.87 1.62
C ARG A 27 -22.03 -35.29 2.59
N GLN A 28 -22.47 -34.41 3.49
CA GLN A 28 -23.52 -34.69 4.48
C GLN A 28 -24.88 -34.15 4.00
N ARG A 29 -25.94 -34.96 4.13
CA ARG A 29 -27.30 -34.58 3.70
C ARG A 29 -28.01 -33.59 4.65
N SER A 30 -27.49 -33.38 5.85
CA SER A 30 -28.11 -32.51 6.86
C SER A 30 -27.06 -32.02 7.85
N ILE A 31 -26.85 -30.69 7.90
CA ILE A 31 -25.85 -30.07 8.76
C ILE A 31 -26.60 -29.32 9.87
N PRO A 32 -26.26 -29.54 11.14
CA PRO A 32 -26.82 -28.76 12.21
C PRO A 32 -26.40 -27.29 12.10
N LEU A 33 -27.34 -26.36 12.29
CA LEU A 33 -27.13 -24.91 12.14
C LEU A 33 -25.97 -24.37 13.00
N HIS A 34 -25.76 -24.94 14.19
CA HIS A 34 -24.68 -24.56 15.09
C HIS A 34 -23.28 -24.94 14.58
N ALA A 35 -23.17 -25.97 13.72
CA ALA A 35 -21.93 -26.33 13.05
C ALA A 35 -21.66 -25.44 11.82
N ALA A 36 -22.71 -24.89 11.19
CA ALA A 36 -22.61 -24.00 10.04
C ALA A 36 -22.35 -22.52 10.40
N ALA A 37 -22.76 -22.07 11.59
CA ALA A 37 -22.58 -20.70 12.07
C ALA A 37 -21.13 -20.18 12.03
N PRO A 38 -20.10 -20.90 12.55
CA PRO A 38 -18.72 -20.41 12.50
C PRO A 38 -18.19 -20.30 11.06
N LEU A 39 -18.63 -21.18 10.16
CA LEU A 39 -18.28 -21.13 8.74
C LEU A 39 -18.88 -19.91 8.04
N GLY A 40 -20.14 -19.58 8.36
CA GLY A 40 -20.81 -18.38 7.88
C GLY A 40 -20.10 -17.10 8.34
N LEU A 41 -19.71 -17.05 9.62
CA LEU A 41 -18.96 -15.93 10.17
C LEU A 41 -17.57 -15.79 9.52
N ALA A 42 -16.84 -16.89 9.34
CA ALA A 42 -15.54 -16.88 8.67
C ALA A 42 -15.65 -16.39 7.23
N LEU A 43 -16.64 -16.87 6.47
CA LEU A 43 -16.90 -16.41 5.11
C LEU A 43 -17.23 -14.91 5.08
N ALA A 44 -18.10 -14.45 5.99
CA ALA A 44 -18.45 -13.03 6.08
C ALA A 44 -17.22 -12.16 6.37
N CYS A 45 -16.32 -12.61 7.25
CA CYS A 45 -15.06 -11.93 7.53
C CYS A 45 -14.14 -11.86 6.30
N VAL A 46 -13.99 -12.98 5.57
CA VAL A 46 -13.16 -13.04 4.35
C VAL A 46 -13.73 -12.11 3.26
N LEU A 47 -15.03 -12.19 2.99
CA LEU A 47 -15.69 -11.35 2.00
C LEU A 47 -15.65 -9.87 2.37
N SER A 48 -15.82 -9.55 3.66
CA SER A 48 -15.70 -8.17 4.15
C SER A 48 -14.28 -7.64 3.97
N ASN A 49 -13.26 -8.44 4.29
CA ASN A 49 -11.87 -8.05 4.12
C ASN A 49 -11.52 -7.86 2.63
N ALA A 50 -11.93 -8.79 1.76
CA ALA A 50 -11.74 -8.69 0.32
C ALA A 50 -12.46 -7.46 -0.27
N GLY A 51 -13.71 -7.23 0.12
CA GLY A 51 -14.51 -6.09 -0.33
C GLY A 51 -13.96 -4.75 0.14
N LEU A 52 -13.26 -4.70 1.28
CA LEU A 52 -12.66 -3.48 1.81
C LEU A 52 -11.23 -3.22 1.31
N ALA A 53 -10.54 -4.23 0.78
CA ALA A 53 -9.10 -4.18 0.48
C ALA A 53 -8.67 -3.04 -0.46
N ASP A 54 -9.51 -2.62 -1.40
CA ASP A 54 -9.22 -1.50 -2.32
C ASP A 54 -10.19 -0.31 -2.14
N THR A 55 -10.85 -0.24 -0.99
CA THR A 55 -11.71 0.91 -0.64
C THR A 55 -10.95 1.94 0.19
N ALA A 56 -11.41 3.20 0.14
CA ALA A 56 -10.90 4.26 1.01
C ALA A 56 -11.04 3.86 2.50
N ILE A 57 -12.16 3.25 2.88
CA ILE A 57 -12.40 2.80 4.26
C ILE A 57 -11.37 1.76 4.68
N GLY A 58 -11.15 0.72 3.88
CA GLY A 58 -10.15 -0.32 4.20
C GLY A 58 -8.72 0.21 4.20
N LEU A 59 -8.39 1.21 3.38
CA LEU A 59 -7.12 1.92 3.46
C LEU A 59 -6.96 2.67 4.80
N HIS A 60 -7.96 3.45 5.21
CA HIS A 60 -7.93 4.16 6.49
C HIS A 60 -7.83 3.22 7.70
N ILE A 61 -8.57 2.11 7.68
CA ILE A 61 -8.50 1.08 8.73
C ILE A 61 -7.07 0.52 8.82
N ARG A 62 -6.49 0.08 7.68
CA ARG A 62 -5.12 -0.43 7.65
C ARG A 62 -4.11 0.59 8.13
N LEU A 63 -4.24 1.85 7.70
CA LEU A 63 -3.37 2.93 8.15
C LEU A 63 -3.50 3.17 9.66
N HIS A 64 -4.72 3.24 10.18
CA HIS A 64 -4.98 3.46 11.59
C HIS A 64 -4.27 2.42 12.47
N PHE A 65 -4.45 1.13 12.17
CA PHE A 65 -3.81 0.05 12.94
C PHE A 65 -2.31 -0.10 12.69
N SER A 66 -1.81 0.32 11.52
CA SER A 66 -0.38 0.23 11.19
C SER A 66 0.43 1.44 11.62
N ARG A 67 -0.24 2.54 12.01
CA ARG A 67 0.39 3.83 12.29
C ARG A 67 1.56 3.76 13.26
N PRO A 68 1.47 3.09 14.43
CA PRO A 68 2.59 3.03 15.36
C PRO A 68 3.83 2.37 14.75
N ALA A 69 3.63 1.28 14.00
CA ALA A 69 4.72 0.57 13.33
C ALA A 69 5.33 1.39 12.18
N LEU A 70 4.50 2.13 11.44
CA LEU A 70 4.93 3.01 10.36
C LEU A 70 5.75 4.19 10.91
N GLU A 71 5.28 4.86 11.97
CA GLU A 71 6.00 5.96 12.63
C GLU A 71 7.34 5.47 13.20
N GLN A 72 7.35 4.31 13.85
CA GLN A 72 8.60 3.69 14.33
C GLN A 72 9.57 3.44 13.18
N ALA A 73 9.11 2.87 12.06
CA ALA A 73 9.97 2.61 10.91
C ALA A 73 10.53 3.89 10.28
N VAL A 74 9.73 4.95 10.20
CA VAL A 74 10.16 6.28 9.74
C VAL A 74 11.22 6.86 10.67
N ALA A 75 11.01 6.80 11.98
CA ALA A 75 11.96 7.27 12.98
C ALA A 75 13.29 6.49 12.92
N GLU A 76 13.23 5.16 12.83
CA GLU A 76 14.40 4.28 12.70
C GLU A 76 15.18 4.56 11.40
N ARG A 77 14.49 4.94 10.32
CA ARG A 77 15.15 5.34 9.07
C ARG A 77 15.82 6.70 9.21
N ALA A 78 15.14 7.67 9.82
CA ALA A 78 15.67 9.02 10.03
C ALA A 78 16.88 9.05 10.98
N SER A 79 16.97 8.11 11.93
CA SER A 79 18.10 7.99 12.86
C SER A 79 19.34 7.33 12.27
N ARG A 80 19.24 6.68 11.10
CA ARG A 80 20.42 6.19 10.37
C ARG A 80 21.01 7.39 9.65
N GLU A 81 22.28 7.69 9.91
CA GLU A 81 22.98 8.82 9.27
C GLU A 81 22.68 8.90 7.76
N PRO A 82 22.59 10.11 7.19
CA PRO A 82 22.31 10.33 5.77
C PRO A 82 23.55 10.00 4.93
N ILE A 83 24.16 8.85 5.16
CA ILE A 83 25.02 8.23 4.17
C ILE A 83 24.07 7.87 3.04
N HIS A 84 24.45 8.20 1.80
CA HIS A 84 23.84 7.78 0.55
C HIS A 84 23.65 6.26 0.51
N LEU A 85 22.72 5.74 1.31
CA LEU A 85 22.41 4.33 1.37
C LEU A 85 21.68 4.08 0.05
N PRO A 86 22.27 3.28 -0.86
CA PRO A 86 21.54 2.87 -2.05
C PRO A 86 20.21 2.29 -1.59
N ASP A 87 19.16 2.66 -2.32
CA ASP A 87 17.77 2.22 -2.15
C ASP A 87 17.68 0.89 -1.40
N ASP A 88 17.10 0.90 -0.19
CA ASP A 88 16.95 -0.33 0.60
C ASP A 88 15.79 -1.13 0.00
N ASP A 89 16.10 -1.92 -1.03
CA ASP A 89 15.17 -2.80 -1.75
C ASP A 89 14.78 -4.06 -0.96
N ARG A 90 14.88 -4.00 0.38
CA ARG A 90 14.47 -5.08 1.25
C ARG A 90 12.98 -4.96 1.56
N ARG A 91 12.21 -5.81 0.90
CA ARG A 91 10.81 -6.07 1.20
C ARG A 91 10.61 -6.39 2.68
N ARG A 92 9.81 -5.55 3.34
CA ARG A 92 9.52 -5.60 4.77
C ARG A 92 8.05 -5.32 5.02
N ARG A 93 7.45 -6.09 5.92
CA ARG A 93 6.10 -5.80 6.38
C ARG A 93 6.14 -4.79 7.53
N ILE A 94 5.35 -3.74 7.43
CA ILE A 94 5.20 -2.70 8.45
C ILE A 94 3.71 -2.55 8.75
N GLY A 95 3.26 -3.19 9.82
CA GLY A 95 1.83 -3.37 10.10
C GLY A 95 1.14 -4.13 8.96
N ALA A 96 0.10 -3.53 8.39
CA ALA A 96 -0.66 -4.07 7.26
C ALA A 96 0.02 -3.88 5.89
N PHE A 97 1.04 -3.05 5.81
CA PHE A 97 1.65 -2.66 4.55
C PHE A 97 2.89 -3.50 4.27
N LEU A 98 3.08 -3.85 3.00
CA LEU A 98 4.25 -4.55 2.52
C LEU A 98 5.08 -3.53 1.74
N VAL A 99 6.11 -3.02 2.40
CA VAL A 99 6.99 -1.97 1.89
C VAL A 99 8.16 -2.64 1.21
N ASP A 100 8.28 -2.45 -0.09
CA ASP A 100 9.32 -3.10 -0.88
C ASP A 100 10.59 -2.28 -0.93
N THR A 101 10.46 -0.95 -0.94
CA THR A 101 11.60 -0.04 -1.06
C THR A 101 11.27 1.36 -0.55
N TRP A 102 12.32 2.12 -0.24
CA TRP A 102 12.26 3.50 0.25
C TRP A 102 12.90 4.39 -0.81
N ARG A 103 12.11 5.10 -1.61
CA ARG A 103 12.58 5.81 -2.82
C ARG A 103 11.80 7.09 -3.05
N LEU A 104 12.47 8.11 -3.59
CA LEU A 104 12.03 9.50 -3.79
C LEU A 104 12.16 10.45 -2.60
N PRO A 105 13.37 10.74 -2.13
CA PRO A 105 13.57 11.88 -1.26
C PRO A 105 13.73 13.15 -2.11
N CYS A 106 12.64 13.89 -2.28
CA CYS A 106 12.75 15.34 -2.54
C CYS A 106 13.21 16.09 -1.28
N ARG A 107 12.83 15.57 -0.11
CA ARG A 107 13.30 16.04 1.17
C ARG A 107 13.62 14.86 2.10
N PRO A 108 14.75 14.87 2.83
CA PRO A 108 15.12 13.76 3.71
C PRO A 108 14.13 13.51 4.86
N ASP A 109 13.39 14.54 5.28
CA ASP A 109 12.39 14.48 6.35
C ASP A 109 11.04 13.88 5.92
N GLN A 110 10.88 13.56 4.63
CA GLN A 110 9.65 13.02 4.06
C GLN A 110 9.91 11.72 3.30
N PRO A 111 10.08 10.57 3.99
CA PRO A 111 10.34 9.31 3.31
C PRO A 111 9.10 8.80 2.57
N TRP A 112 9.35 8.24 1.39
CA TRP A 112 8.37 7.58 0.53
C TRP A 112 8.53 6.07 0.63
N LEU A 113 7.52 5.40 1.19
CA LEU A 113 7.46 3.97 1.45
C LEU A 113 6.65 3.29 0.35
N TRP A 114 7.33 2.70 -0.64
CA TRP A 114 6.65 2.04 -1.76
C TRP A 114 6.00 0.75 -1.32
N LEU A 115 4.68 0.70 -1.50
CA LEU A 115 3.90 -0.48 -1.24
C LEU A 115 4.14 -1.42 -2.42
N GLY A 116 4.81 -2.57 -2.26
CA GLY A 116 5.15 -3.45 -3.39
C GLY A 116 6.21 -2.92 -4.36
N ARG A 117 6.79 -3.80 -5.19
CA ARG A 117 7.90 -3.44 -6.09
C ARG A 117 7.42 -2.42 -7.12
N PRO A 118 7.98 -1.21 -7.19
CA PRO A 118 7.62 -0.26 -8.23
C PRO A 118 8.01 -0.76 -9.64
N PHE A 119 8.91 -1.76 -9.75
CA PHE A 119 9.45 -2.25 -11.03
C PHE A 119 9.56 -3.79 -11.08
N GLY A 120 8.98 -4.38 -12.12
CA GLY A 120 9.02 -5.81 -12.41
C GLY A 120 7.81 -6.23 -13.25
N ALA A 121 8.00 -7.16 -14.18
CA ALA A 121 7.06 -7.56 -15.25
C ALA A 121 5.73 -8.19 -14.78
N GLY A 122 4.97 -7.57 -13.85
CA GLY A 122 3.60 -7.98 -13.60
C GLY A 122 2.83 -7.45 -12.39
N THR A 123 3.40 -6.79 -11.37
CA THR A 123 2.63 -6.54 -10.11
C THR A 123 3.02 -5.32 -9.27
N GLY A 124 3.67 -4.30 -9.85
CA GLY A 124 3.86 -3.05 -9.12
C GLY A 124 2.52 -2.37 -8.83
N ILE A 125 2.20 -2.12 -7.56
CA ILE A 125 0.92 -1.52 -7.18
C ILE A 125 0.93 0.02 -7.28
N ASN A 126 1.98 0.61 -7.87
CA ASN A 126 2.13 2.01 -8.23
C ASN A 126 1.69 2.98 -7.12
N ARG A 127 1.98 2.63 -5.86
CA ARG A 127 1.52 3.33 -4.67
C ARG A 127 2.64 3.45 -3.65
N ALA A 128 2.73 4.61 -3.00
CA ALA A 128 3.68 4.85 -1.91
C ALA A 128 3.01 5.59 -0.75
N LEU A 129 3.30 5.21 0.49
CA LEU A 129 2.94 5.99 1.67
C LEU A 129 4.01 7.02 1.96
N ILE A 130 3.62 8.24 2.32
CA ILE A 130 4.54 9.33 2.59
C ILE A 130 4.19 9.97 3.92
N ARG A 131 5.21 10.23 4.74
CA ARG A 131 5.05 11.01 5.97
C ARG A 131 5.38 12.48 5.70
N SER A 132 4.42 13.38 5.86
CA SER A 132 4.61 14.84 5.79
C SER A 132 3.61 15.55 6.71
N GLN A 133 4.09 16.34 7.67
CA GLN A 133 3.24 16.88 8.76
C GLN A 133 2.37 18.09 8.38
N GLN A 134 2.76 18.91 7.40
CA GLN A 134 2.12 20.23 7.21
C GLN A 134 1.97 20.65 5.75
N ALA A 135 2.55 19.90 4.81
CA ALA A 135 2.55 20.27 3.39
C ALA A 135 2.29 19.06 2.51
N VAL A 136 1.71 19.32 1.33
CA VAL A 136 1.61 18.33 0.26
C VAL A 136 3.01 17.81 -0.05
N PRO A 137 3.22 16.48 -0.12
CA PRO A 137 4.54 15.92 -0.39
C PRO A 137 5.16 16.48 -1.66
N ASP A 138 6.44 16.83 -1.56
CA ASP A 138 7.20 17.27 -2.72
C ASP A 138 7.52 16.08 -3.62
N SER A 139 7.39 16.30 -4.93
CA SER A 139 7.68 15.34 -5.98
C SER A 139 8.62 15.94 -7.02
N PRO A 140 9.52 15.15 -7.61
CA PRO A 140 10.41 15.63 -8.66
C PRO A 140 9.69 15.89 -10.00
N ASP A 141 8.50 15.31 -10.17
CA ASP A 141 7.63 15.51 -11.32
C ASP A 141 6.16 15.41 -10.90
N SER A 142 5.45 16.54 -11.01
CA SER A 142 4.05 16.67 -10.59
C SER A 142 3.05 15.98 -11.53
N ALA A 143 3.48 15.58 -12.74
CA ALA A 143 2.63 14.91 -13.72
C ALA A 143 2.62 13.39 -13.58
N SER A 144 3.69 12.80 -13.03
CA SER A 144 3.82 11.35 -12.86
C SER A 144 3.33 10.85 -11.50
N LEU A 145 3.09 11.75 -10.55
CA LEU A 145 2.66 11.43 -9.19
C LEU A 145 1.48 12.29 -8.77
N ARG A 146 0.49 11.64 -8.15
CA ARG A 146 -0.63 12.31 -7.48
C ARG A 146 -0.75 11.82 -6.06
N VAL A 147 -1.12 12.69 -5.13
CA VAL A 147 -1.14 12.38 -3.70
C VAL A 147 -2.51 12.59 -3.09
N LEU A 148 -2.95 11.64 -2.27
CA LEU A 148 -4.16 11.73 -1.48
C LEU A 148 -3.79 11.91 -0.01
N ASP A 149 -4.36 12.91 0.66
CA ASP A 149 -4.23 13.03 2.11
C ASP A 149 -5.02 11.91 2.80
N LEU A 150 -4.35 11.16 3.69
CA LEU A 150 -4.97 10.14 4.53
C LEU A 150 -5.17 10.61 5.98
N GLY A 151 -4.76 11.84 6.29
CA GLY A 151 -4.83 12.45 7.61
C GLY A 151 -3.61 12.14 8.49
N HIS A 152 -3.47 12.92 9.56
CA HIS A 152 -2.36 12.80 10.53
C HIS A 152 -0.96 12.88 9.88
N GLY A 153 -0.86 13.62 8.77
CA GLY A 153 0.37 13.80 8.01
C GLY A 153 0.85 12.54 7.29
N TRP A 154 -0.07 11.62 6.96
CA TRP A 154 0.16 10.50 6.07
C TRP A 154 -0.50 10.77 4.74
N TRP A 155 0.24 10.53 3.66
CA TRP A 155 -0.23 10.71 2.29
C TRP A 155 -0.06 9.41 1.52
N LEU A 156 -0.92 9.18 0.53
CA LEU A 156 -0.79 8.09 -0.42
C LEU A 156 -0.51 8.67 -1.81
N ALA A 157 0.67 8.41 -2.33
CA ALA A 157 0.99 8.67 -3.72
C ALA A 157 0.49 7.56 -4.62
N TYR A 158 0.05 7.95 -5.81
CA TYR A 158 -0.30 7.11 -6.95
C TYR A 158 0.62 7.51 -8.09
N GLN A 159 1.23 6.51 -8.71
CA GLN A 159 2.20 6.69 -9.76
C GLN A 159 1.61 6.33 -11.12
N ASN A 160 1.82 7.20 -12.09
CA ASN A 160 1.54 6.90 -13.48
C ASN A 160 2.59 5.91 -14.01
N PRO A 161 2.19 4.67 -14.40
CA PRO A 161 3.14 3.67 -14.89
C PRO A 161 3.81 4.07 -16.21
N ASN A 162 3.17 4.91 -17.02
CA ASN A 162 3.64 5.31 -18.35
C ASN A 162 4.54 6.55 -18.32
N ALA A 163 4.33 7.46 -17.37
CA ALA A 163 5.11 8.70 -17.26
C ALA A 163 6.48 8.50 -16.61
N TRP A 164 6.66 7.40 -15.86
CA TRP A 164 7.85 7.18 -15.04
C TRP A 164 8.93 6.29 -15.71
N PHE A 165 8.60 5.57 -16.78
CA PHE A 165 9.51 4.55 -17.34
C PHE A 165 10.53 5.13 -18.34
N ARG A 166 11.78 5.30 -17.89
CA ARG A 166 12.98 5.10 -18.74
C ARG A 166 13.99 4.18 -18.05
N PRO A 167 14.08 2.90 -18.46
CA PRO A 167 15.15 2.00 -18.02
C PRO A 167 16.52 2.53 -18.49
N GLY A 168 17.49 2.62 -17.60
CA GLY A 168 18.86 3.08 -17.92
C GLY A 168 19.10 4.59 -17.86
N GLY A 169 18.12 5.37 -17.39
CA GLY A 169 18.38 6.76 -16.97
C GLY A 169 19.27 6.80 -15.71
N PRO A 170 20.05 7.87 -15.49
CA PRO A 170 20.78 8.04 -14.24
C PRO A 170 19.79 7.89 -13.07
N ALA A 171 20.19 7.17 -12.03
CA ALA A 171 19.40 6.98 -10.82
C ALA A 171 18.79 8.33 -10.40
N TYR A 172 17.48 8.47 -10.55
CA TYR A 172 16.71 9.67 -10.17
C TYR A 172 17.22 11.00 -10.73
N GLY A 173 17.71 11.02 -11.97
CA GLY A 173 18.00 12.24 -12.70
C GLY A 173 16.78 12.83 -13.40
N HIS A 174 15.72 13.16 -12.67
CA HIS A 174 14.84 14.24 -13.14
C HIS A 174 15.50 15.55 -12.71
N ASN A 175 16.08 16.28 -13.65
CA ASN A 175 16.71 17.60 -13.43
C ASN A 175 15.68 18.71 -13.09
N GLY A 176 14.47 18.34 -12.68
CA GLY A 176 13.41 19.26 -12.30
C GLY A 176 13.55 19.67 -10.83
N PRO A 177 13.25 20.94 -10.48
CA PRO A 177 13.13 21.31 -9.08
C PRO A 177 11.99 20.51 -8.44
N CYS A 178 12.18 20.03 -7.22
CA CYS A 178 11.10 19.47 -6.42
C CYS A 178 9.98 20.50 -6.27
N ARG A 179 8.74 20.06 -6.47
CA ARG A 179 7.53 20.88 -6.35
C ARG A 179 6.49 20.13 -5.54
N PRO A 180 5.55 20.85 -4.89
CA PRO A 180 4.39 20.22 -4.28
C PRO A 180 3.67 19.33 -5.29
N GLY A 181 3.36 18.09 -4.89
CA GLY A 181 2.64 17.14 -5.73
C GLY A 181 1.20 17.58 -6.03
N SER A 182 0.59 16.98 -7.04
CA SER A 182 -0.82 17.22 -7.38
C SER A 182 -1.73 16.44 -6.41
N THR A 183 -2.67 17.13 -5.76
CA THR A 183 -3.56 16.48 -4.77
C THR A 183 -4.78 15.83 -5.42
N LEU A 184 -5.24 14.75 -4.81
CA LEU A 184 -6.49 14.06 -5.14
C LEU A 184 -7.51 14.29 -4.04
N SER A 185 -8.80 14.26 -4.40
CA SER A 185 -9.88 14.35 -3.43
C SER A 185 -10.32 12.97 -2.93
N ARG A 186 -10.11 11.91 -3.74
CA ARG A 186 -10.63 10.56 -3.47
C ARG A 186 -9.65 9.47 -3.85
N HIS A 187 -9.72 8.35 -3.11
CA HIS A 187 -8.95 7.13 -3.40
C HIS A 187 -9.18 6.61 -4.83
N ARG A 188 -10.43 6.64 -5.29
CA ARG A 188 -10.80 6.15 -6.62
C ARG A 188 -10.12 6.91 -7.75
N GLU A 189 -9.96 8.23 -7.63
CA GLU A 189 -9.26 9.04 -8.65
C GLU A 189 -7.81 8.62 -8.80
N GLY A 190 -7.15 8.22 -7.71
CA GLY A 190 -5.79 7.70 -7.75
C GLY A 190 -5.71 6.30 -8.36
N LEU A 191 -6.70 5.44 -8.11
CA LEU A 191 -6.80 4.14 -8.77
C LEU A 191 -7.03 4.29 -10.28
N ASP A 192 -7.93 5.21 -10.67
CA ASP A 192 -8.20 5.52 -12.07
C ASP A 192 -6.94 6.11 -12.76
N PHE A 193 -6.18 6.96 -12.07
CA PHE A 193 -4.91 7.50 -12.55
C PHE A 193 -3.84 6.43 -12.83
N ILE A 194 -3.82 5.35 -12.05
CA ILE A 194 -2.93 4.21 -12.29
C ILE A 194 -3.44 3.36 -13.47
N ALA A 195 -4.76 3.15 -13.55
CA ALA A 195 -5.38 2.24 -14.50
C ALA A 195 -5.47 2.79 -15.93
N ASP A 196 -5.76 4.08 -16.07
CA ASP A 196 -5.83 4.79 -17.35
C ASP A 196 -5.03 6.09 -17.30
N PRO A 197 -3.71 6.01 -17.53
CA PRO A 197 -2.84 7.17 -17.38
C PRO A 197 -2.95 8.16 -18.54
N SER A 198 -3.72 7.84 -19.58
CA SER A 198 -3.88 8.65 -20.80
C SER A 198 -5.03 9.66 -20.72
N ARG A 199 -5.95 9.45 -19.76
CA ARG A 199 -7.17 10.25 -19.63
C ARG A 199 -6.93 11.72 -19.26
N ASP A 200 -5.77 12.04 -18.72
CA ASP A 200 -5.45 13.37 -18.19
C ASP A 200 -4.39 14.15 -18.98
N SER A 201 -3.90 13.63 -20.12
CA SER A 201 -2.98 14.36 -21.01
C SER A 201 -3.65 15.42 -21.90
N HIS A 202 -4.91 15.77 -21.64
CA HIS A 202 -5.72 16.69 -22.44
C HIS A 202 -6.18 17.96 -21.71
N HIS A 203 -5.61 18.25 -20.53
CA HIS A 203 -5.79 19.50 -19.80
C HIS A 203 -4.46 20.25 -19.68
#